data_AF-A0A4Y2GZP7-F1
#
_entry.id   AF-A0A4Y2GZP7-F1
#
_cell.length_a   1.000
_cell.length_b   1.000
_cell.length_c   1.000
_cell.angle_alpha   90.00
_cell.angle_beta   90.00
_cell.angle_gamma   90.00
#
_symmetry.space_group_name_H-M   'P 1'
#
loop_
_entity.id
_entity.type
_entity.pdbx_description
1 polymer ?
#
loop_
_entity_poly.entity_id
_entity_poly.type
_entity_poly.pdbx_seq_one_letter_code
_entity_poly.pdbx_strand_id
1 'polypeptide(L)'
;MAASYVESRNVVPFKPTFTDMSLAKTAIALFSEFNIQILRKVFSEMVYGNLPELEGSSENYPSLLNRVKEKILLVPTNLRHNVWEAVERVQEEVRKWM
;
A
#
# COMPACT_ATOMS: atom_id res chain seq x y z
N MET A 1 -29.29 25.35 -40.15
CA MET A 1 -28.68 24.21 -39.45
C MET A 1 -27.89 24.75 -38.27
N ALA A 2 -28.25 24.38 -37.04
CA ALA A 2 -27.49 24.76 -35.85
C ALA A 2 -26.45 23.66 -35.58
N ALA A 3 -25.17 23.99 -35.66
CA ALA A 3 -24.10 23.09 -35.26
C ALA A 3 -24.17 22.93 -33.73
N SER A 4 -24.43 21.71 -33.25
CA SER A 4 -24.31 21.39 -31.84
C SER A 4 -22.84 21.53 -31.45
N TYR A 5 -22.51 22.58 -30.70
CA TYR A 5 -21.20 22.76 -30.08
C TYR A 5 -21.08 21.69 -29.00
N VAL A 6 -20.57 20.51 -29.35
CA VAL A 6 -20.21 19.50 -28.37
C VAL A 6 -18.93 20.02 -27.72
N GLU A 7 -19.09 20.61 -26.55
CA GLU A 7 -18.00 21.09 -25.71
C GLU A 7 -17.10 19.89 -25.37
N SER A 8 -16.04 19.73 -26.15
CA SER A 8 -15.04 18.69 -25.95
C SER A 8 -14.35 18.96 -24.61
N ARG A 9 -14.78 18.27 -23.56
CA ARG A 9 -14.06 18.26 -22.28
C ARG A 9 -12.71 17.64 -22.53
N ASN A 10 -11.67 18.45 -22.52
CA ASN A 10 -10.29 17.98 -22.58
C ASN A 10 -10.03 17.11 -21.33
N VAL A 11 -10.17 15.80 -21.47
CA VAL A 11 -9.76 14.84 -20.45
C VAL A 11 -8.24 14.78 -20.52
N VAL A 12 -7.57 15.43 -19.58
CA VAL A 12 -6.11 15.31 -19.46
C VAL A 12 -5.83 13.92 -18.84
N PRO A 13 -5.15 13.02 -19.57
CA PRO A 13 -4.83 11.71 -19.02
C PRO A 13 -3.88 11.87 -17.83
N PHE A 14 -4.13 11.11 -16.76
CA PHE A 14 -3.23 11.06 -15.63
C PHE A 14 -1.91 10.41 -16.07
N LYS A 15 -0.82 11.16 -15.95
CA LYS A 15 0.54 10.65 -16.17
C LYS A 15 1.17 10.37 -14.80
N PRO A 16 1.34 9.09 -14.42
CA PRO A 16 1.91 8.76 -13.11
C PRO A 16 3.36 9.24 -13.03
N THR A 17 3.71 9.80 -11.88
CA THR A 17 5.09 10.16 -11.56
C THR A 17 5.92 8.92 -11.25
N PHE A 18 7.24 9.06 -11.21
CA PHE A 18 8.13 7.99 -10.75
C PHE A 18 7.79 7.56 -9.31
N THR A 19 7.40 8.50 -8.47
CA THR A 19 6.95 8.24 -7.10
C THR A 19 5.69 7.39 -7.08
N ASP A 20 4.68 7.73 -7.90
CA ASP A 20 3.44 6.96 -7.99
C ASP A 20 3.71 5.50 -8.41
N MET A 21 4.53 5.33 -9.45
CA MET A 21 4.91 4.00 -9.94
C MET A 21 5.71 3.21 -8.89
N SER A 22 6.62 3.87 -8.18
CA SER A 22 7.45 3.23 -7.15
C SER A 22 6.65 2.82 -5.91
N LEU A 23 5.71 3.67 -5.48
CA LEU A 23 4.78 3.37 -4.38
C LEU A 23 3.88 2.19 -4.76
N ALA A 24 3.26 2.23 -5.94
CA ALA A 24 2.41 1.16 -6.41
C ALA A 24 3.16 -0.18 -6.49
N LYS A 25 4.37 -0.17 -7.09
CA LYS A 25 5.20 -1.38 -7.20
C LYS A 25 5.56 -1.96 -5.82
N THR A 26 5.97 -1.09 -4.89
CA THR A 26 6.32 -1.51 -3.53
C THR A 26 5.11 -2.06 -2.77
N ALA A 27 3.96 -1.37 -2.85
CA ALA A 27 2.73 -1.77 -2.18
C ALA A 27 2.21 -3.11 -2.70
N ILE A 28 2.18 -3.31 -4.02
CA ILE A 28 1.77 -4.57 -4.63
C ILE A 28 2.70 -5.71 -4.19
N ALA A 29 4.01 -5.48 -4.19
CA ALA A 29 4.97 -6.50 -3.74
C ALA A 29 4.71 -6.93 -2.30
N LEU A 30 4.54 -5.97 -1.37
CA LEU A 30 4.24 -6.26 0.03
C LEU A 30 2.90 -6.99 0.19
N PHE A 31 1.85 -6.53 -0.49
CA PHE A 31 0.52 -7.12 -0.43
C PHE A 31 0.49 -8.55 -1.00
N SER A 32 1.26 -8.81 -2.05
CA SER A 32 1.35 -10.15 -2.67
C SER A 32 2.10 -11.17 -1.82
N GLU A 33 3.04 -10.72 -1.01
CA GLU A 33 3.93 -11.59 -0.23
C GLU A 33 3.42 -11.83 1.20
N PHE A 34 2.69 -10.88 1.78
CA PHE A 34 2.33 -10.90 3.20
C PHE A 34 0.85 -10.70 3.45
N ASN A 35 0.36 -11.32 4.52
CA ASN A 35 -0.99 -11.09 5.01
C ASN A 35 -1.13 -9.63 5.50
N ILE A 36 -2.21 -8.98 5.10
CA ILE A 36 -2.51 -7.59 5.46
C ILE A 36 -2.53 -7.33 6.97
N GLN A 37 -2.95 -8.29 7.79
CA GLN A 37 -2.94 -8.15 9.25
C GLN A 37 -1.51 -8.06 9.81
N ILE A 38 -0.57 -8.82 9.24
CA ILE A 38 0.85 -8.77 9.59
C ILE A 38 1.44 -7.42 9.17
N LEU A 39 1.15 -6.98 7.94
CA LEU A 39 1.58 -5.67 7.44
C LEU A 39 1.07 -4.54 8.34
N ARG A 40 -0.22 -4.54 8.68
CA ARG A 40 -0.84 -3.54 9.55
C ARG A 40 -0.12 -3.43 10.90
N LYS A 41 0.23 -4.56 11.52
CA LYS A 41 0.95 -4.56 12.79
C LYS A 41 2.34 -3.96 12.66
N VAL A 42 3.11 -4.39 11.65
CA VAL A 42 4.48 -3.90 11.48
C VAL A 42 4.51 -2.42 11.13
N PHE A 43 3.63 -1.96 10.23
CA PHE A 43 3.51 -0.53 9.96
C PHE A 43 3.00 0.25 11.17
N SER A 44 2.10 -0.31 11.97
CA SER A 44 1.65 0.34 13.21
C SER A 44 2.79 0.55 14.21
N GLU A 45 3.65 -0.46 14.37
CA GLU A 45 4.83 -0.38 15.22
C GLU A 45 5.85 0.61 14.66
N MET A 46 6.19 0.49 13.38
CA MET A 46 7.30 1.24 12.78
C MET A 46 6.96 2.69 12.41
N VAL A 47 5.70 3.00 12.11
CA VAL A 47 5.25 4.33 11.68
C VAL A 47 4.61 5.09 12.84
N TYR A 48 3.78 4.43 13.65
CA TYR A 48 3.01 5.08 14.71
C TYR A 48 3.52 4.76 16.12
N GLY A 49 4.50 3.87 16.28
CA GLY A 49 5.00 3.46 17.59
C GLY A 49 4.01 2.61 18.40
N ASN A 50 2.95 2.11 17.75
CA ASN A 50 1.87 1.38 18.42
C ASN A 50 1.97 -0.12 18.11
N LEU A 51 2.01 -0.96 19.15
CA LEU A 51 1.94 -2.42 18.99
C LEU A 51 0.50 -2.90 19.21
N PRO A 52 -0.28 -3.22 18.15
CA PRO A 52 -1.53 -3.92 18.36
C PRO A 52 -1.25 -5.36 18.85
N GLU A 53 -1.93 -5.76 19.91
CA GLU A 53 -1.97 -7.15 20.36
C GLU A 53 -2.63 -8.00 19.27
N LEU A 54 -1.96 -9.07 18.85
CA LEU A 54 -2.55 -10.04 17.92
C LEU A 54 -2.82 -11.31 18.72
N GLU A 55 -4.10 -11.66 18.88
CA GLU A 55 -4.48 -12.93 19.49
C GLU A 55 -4.14 -14.10 18.55
N GLY A 56 -3.51 -15.15 19.10
CA GLY A 56 -3.25 -16.40 18.37
C GLY A 56 -1.87 -16.52 17.69
N SER A 57 -0.77 -16.15 18.36
CA SER A 57 0.57 -16.25 17.77
C SER A 57 0.99 -17.72 17.52
N SER A 58 1.12 -18.09 16.26
CA SER A 58 1.78 -19.32 15.80
C SER A 58 3.30 -19.24 16.00
N GLU A 59 4.00 -20.38 16.16
CA GLU A 59 5.46 -20.45 16.36
C GLU A 59 6.29 -19.78 15.24
N ASN A 60 5.74 -19.68 14.02
CA ASN A 60 6.39 -18.99 12.88
C ASN A 60 6.11 -17.48 12.82
N TYR A 61 5.32 -16.95 13.76
CA TYR A 61 4.90 -15.56 13.74
C TYR A 61 6.06 -14.55 13.94
N PRO A 62 7.03 -14.77 14.85
CA PRO A 62 8.14 -13.84 15.03
C PRO A 62 9.07 -13.74 13.80
N SER A 63 9.32 -14.86 13.12
CA SER A 63 10.19 -14.87 11.93
C SER A 63 9.55 -14.14 10.74
N LEU A 64 8.24 -14.29 10.56
CA LEU A 64 7.48 -13.55 9.55
C LEU A 64 7.48 -12.03 9.84
N LEU A 65 7.27 -11.62 11.09
CA LEU A 65 7.33 -10.21 11.47
C LEU A 65 8.71 -9.61 11.18
N ASN A 66 9.79 -10.31 11.50
CA ASN A 66 11.15 -9.84 11.22
C ASN A 66 11.41 -9.69 9.72
N ARG A 67 10.96 -10.67 8.90
CA ARG A 67 11.09 -10.59 7.44
C ARG A 67 10.33 -9.40 6.83
N VAL A 68 9.14 -9.09 7.35
CA VAL A 68 8.38 -7.91 6.93
C VAL A 68 9.12 -6.63 7.33
N LYS A 69 9.62 -6.56 8.57
CA LYS A 69 10.42 -5.43 9.07
C LYS A 69 11.64 -5.18 8.20
N GLU A 70 12.41 -6.21 7.86
CA GLU A 70 13.58 -6.11 7.00
C GLU A 70 13.26 -5.47 5.64
N LYS A 71 12.14 -5.87 5.01
CA LYS A 71 11.71 -5.26 3.75
C LYS A 71 11.25 -3.81 3.91
N ILE A 72 10.54 -3.48 4.97
CA ILE A 72 10.09 -2.11 5.24
C ILE A 72 11.28 -1.20 5.60
N LEU A 73 12.33 -1.75 6.22
CA LEU A 73 13.56 -1.00 6.52
C LEU A 73 14.30 -0.53 5.25
N LEU A 74 14.11 -1.21 4.12
CA LEU A 74 14.62 -0.76 2.81
C LEU A 74 13.90 0.49 2.29
N VAL A 75 12.68 0.77 2.79
CA VAL A 75 11.93 1.97 2.46
C VAL A 75 12.42 3.13 3.35
N PRO A 76 12.80 4.28 2.76
CA PRO A 76 13.14 5.48 3.52
C PRO A 76 12.05 5.83 4.53
N THR A 77 12.46 6.21 5.75
CA THR A 77 11.53 6.44 6.88
C THR A 77 10.39 7.41 6.52
N ASN A 78 10.71 8.49 5.81
CA ASN A 78 9.74 9.50 5.37
C ASN A 78 8.72 8.99 4.33
N LEU A 79 8.97 7.83 3.69
CA LEU A 79 8.08 7.23 2.70
C LEU A 79 7.26 6.06 3.25
N ARG A 80 7.57 5.56 4.46
CA ARG A 80 6.88 4.38 5.03
C ARG A 80 5.38 4.60 5.21
N HIS A 81 4.99 5.80 5.61
CA HIS A 81 3.57 6.19 5.69
C HIS A 81 2.88 6.10 4.32
N ASN A 82 3.50 6.66 3.28
CA ASN A 82 2.95 6.64 1.92
C ASN A 82 2.87 5.21 1.36
N VAL A 83 3.84 4.36 1.69
CA VAL A 83 3.79 2.93 1.34
C VAL A 83 2.65 2.23 2.05
N TRP A 84 2.43 2.51 3.34
CA TRP A 84 1.30 1.93 4.07
C TRP A 84 -0.05 2.33 3.46
N GLU A 85 -0.28 3.62 3.18
CA GLU A 85 -1.49 4.07 2.49
C GLU A 85 -1.67 3.38 1.13
N ALA A 86 -0.58 3.21 0.39
CA ALA A 86 -0.63 2.53 -0.91
C ALA A 86 -1.00 1.05 -0.75
N VAL A 87 -0.53 0.36 0.29
CA VAL A 87 -0.93 -1.03 0.60
C VAL A 87 -2.42 -1.11 0.94
N GLU A 88 -2.93 -0.19 1.75
CA GLU A 88 -4.37 -0.12 2.08
C GLU A 88 -5.21 0.12 0.83
N ARG A 89 -4.77 1.00 -0.08
CA ARG A 89 -5.44 1.23 -1.37
C ARG A 89 -5.43 -0.02 -2.25
N VAL A 90 -4.31 -0.76 -2.31
CA VAL A 90 -4.24 -2.03 -3.06
C VAL A 90 -5.25 -3.05 -2.50
N GLN A 91 -5.33 -3.20 -1.18
CA GLN A 91 -6.31 -4.08 -0.54
C GLN A 91 -7.74 -3.70 -0.94
N GLU A 92 -8.06 -2.40 -0.89
CA GLU A 92 -9.40 -1.90 -1.23
C GLU A 92 -9.75 -2.17 -2.69
N GLU A 93 -8.83 -1.91 -3.62
CA GLU A 93 -9.05 -2.18 -5.04
C GLU A 93 -9.21 -3.68 -5.32
N VAL A 94 -8.39 -4.53 -4.71
CA VAL A 94 -8.54 -6.00 -4.83
C VAL A 94 -9.89 -6.45 -4.28
N ARG A 95 -10.35 -5.88 -3.16
CA ARG A 95 -11.66 -6.20 -2.59
C ARG A 95 -12.82 -5.82 -3.51
N LYS A 96 -12.71 -4.71 -4.25
CA LYS A 96 -13.75 -4.29 -5.22
C LYS A 96 -13.87 -5.22 -6.42
N TRP A 97 -12.83 -6.00 -6.71
CA TRP A 97 -12.78 -6.90 -7.87
C TRP A 97 -13.27 -8.32 -7.54
N MET A 98 -13.44 -8.65 -6.26
CA MET A 98 -13.98 -9.93 -5.78
C MET A 98 -15.49 -9.81 -5.51
#